data_AF-A0A0N1IIB3-F1
#
_entry.id   AF-A0A0N1IIB3-F1
#
_cell.length_a   1.000
_cell.length_b   1.000
_cell.length_c   1.000
_cell.angle_alpha   90.00
_cell.angle_beta   90.00
_cell.angle_gamma   90.00
#
_symmetry.space_group_name_H-M   'P 1'
#
loop_
_entity.id
_entity.type
_entity.pdbx_description
1 polymer ?
#
loop_
_entity_poly.entity_id
_entity_poly.type
_entity_poly.pdbx_seq_one_letter_code
_entity_poly.pdbx_strand_id
1 'polypeptide(L)'
;MKQLSKSGTLKGDRSPAKTAAKLYRQLSTPEKKVLEKRAQRVSYPALDAYNRFQKEYAHRFVHLSNKNRQREVAKLWAELKKNGTVKIPKSAKTPKSANHKIKKAAGKVTKAKKVKKTHK
;
A
#
# COMPACT_ATOMS: atom_id res chain seq x y z
N MET A 1 20.37 -5.78 25.03
CA MET A 1 19.10 -5.56 24.28
C MET A 1 18.13 -6.71 24.53
N LYS A 2 17.19 -6.56 25.48
CA LYS A 2 16.13 -7.56 25.71
C LYS A 2 15.16 -7.53 24.52
N GLN A 3 14.95 -8.67 23.87
CA GLN A 3 13.94 -8.78 22.81
C GLN A 3 12.54 -8.80 23.44
N LEU A 4 11.76 -7.74 23.22
CA LEU A 4 10.39 -7.60 23.76
C LEU A 4 9.47 -8.77 23.39
N SER A 5 9.69 -9.40 22.23
CA SER A 5 8.97 -10.60 21.80
C SER A 5 9.36 -11.86 22.58
N LYS A 6 10.62 -11.96 23.03
CA LYS A 6 11.13 -13.11 23.80
C LYS A 6 10.95 -12.93 25.30
N SER A 7 10.91 -11.69 25.79
CA SER A 7 10.75 -11.39 27.21
C SER A 7 9.31 -11.43 27.69
N GLY A 8 8.34 -11.75 26.82
CA GLY A 8 6.91 -11.86 27.18
C GLY A 8 6.27 -10.55 27.67
N THR A 9 6.98 -9.42 27.58
CA THR A 9 6.59 -8.14 28.20
C THR A 9 5.37 -7.51 27.52
N LEU A 10 5.06 -7.96 26.30
CA LEU A 10 3.88 -7.55 25.53
C LEU A 10 2.76 -8.61 25.58
N LYS A 11 2.97 -9.73 26.29
CA LYS A 11 2.00 -10.82 26.39
C LYS A 11 0.93 -10.43 27.42
N GLY A 12 -0.32 -10.33 26.97
CA GLY A 12 -1.46 -9.91 27.81
C GLY A 12 -1.76 -8.41 27.78
N ASP A 13 -0.96 -7.62 27.05
CA ASP A 13 -1.26 -6.21 26.84
C ASP A 13 -2.45 -6.06 25.87
N ARG A 14 -3.42 -5.18 26.22
CA ARG A 14 -4.55 -4.84 25.35
C ARG A 14 -4.11 -4.07 24.11
N SER A 15 -2.98 -3.35 24.18
CA SER A 15 -2.48 -2.55 23.04
C SER A 15 -0.96 -2.68 22.85
N PRO A 16 -0.46 -3.88 22.49
CA PRO A 16 0.97 -4.17 22.46
C PRO A 16 1.75 -3.27 21.50
N ALA A 17 1.12 -2.82 20.41
CA ALA A 17 1.71 -1.88 19.46
C ALA A 17 1.98 -0.50 20.08
N LYS A 18 1.05 0.02 20.91
CA LYS A 18 1.20 1.33 21.56
C LYS A 18 2.32 1.29 22.60
N THR A 19 2.36 0.23 23.40
CA THR A 19 3.39 0.01 24.42
C THR A 19 4.77 -0.16 23.80
N ALA A 20 4.88 -0.98 22.74
CA ALA A 20 6.13 -1.12 22.00
C ALA A 20 6.61 0.21 21.40
N ALA A 21 5.71 1.03 20.84
CA ALA A 21 6.05 2.34 20.32
C ALA A 21 6.54 3.31 21.41
N LYS A 22 5.91 3.28 22.60
CA LYS A 22 6.34 4.06 23.76
C LYS A 22 7.75 3.67 24.20
N LEU A 23 8.00 2.37 24.38
CA LEU A 23 9.32 1.84 24.76
C LEU A 23 10.39 2.18 23.72
N TYR A 24 10.06 2.07 22.43
CA TYR A 24 11.00 2.43 21.36
C TYR A 24 11.40 3.91 21.40
N ARG A 25 10.45 4.82 21.70
CA ARG A 25 10.75 6.26 21.81
C ARG A 25 11.71 6.56 22.96
N GLN A 26 11.60 5.81 24.06
CA GLN A 26 12.43 5.94 25.27
C GLN A 26 13.85 5.38 25.11
N LEU A 27 14.13 4.60 24.07
CA LEU A 27 15.49 4.10 23.81
C LEU A 27 16.47 5.22 23.49
N SER A 28 17.71 5.03 23.93
CA SER A 28 18.83 5.90 23.59
C SER A 28 19.19 5.79 22.10
N THR A 29 19.83 6.83 21.56
CA THR A 29 20.33 6.85 20.17
C THR A 29 21.20 5.63 19.80
N PRO A 30 22.17 5.16 20.61
CA PRO A 30 22.95 3.97 20.27
C PRO A 30 22.09 2.70 20.21
N GLU A 31 21.11 2.57 21.10
CA GLU A 31 20.19 1.42 21.09
C GLU A 31 19.29 1.43 19.84
N LYS A 32 18.77 2.60 19.47
CA LYS A 32 17.99 2.76 18.23
C LYS A 32 18.80 2.34 17.00
N LYS A 33 20.07 2.75 16.91
CA LYS A 33 20.97 2.35 15.81
C LYS A 33 21.18 0.83 15.73
N VAL A 34 21.28 0.14 16.87
CA VAL A 34 21.40 -1.33 16.88
C VAL A 34 20.14 -1.99 16.34
N LEU A 35 18.95 -1.49 16.69
CA LEU A 35 17.69 -1.98 16.15
C LEU A 35 17.56 -1.71 14.64
N GLU A 36 17.97 -0.53 14.18
CA GLU A 36 17.98 -0.18 12.76
C GLU A 36 18.90 -1.11 11.97
N LYS A 37 20.13 -1.34 12.43
CA LYS A 37 21.07 -2.27 11.78
C LYS A 37 20.49 -3.68 11.70
N ARG A 38 19.81 -4.13 12.76
CA ARG A 38 19.15 -5.43 12.76
C ARG A 38 17.95 -5.47 11.80
N ALA A 39 17.16 -4.41 11.77
CA ALA A 39 16.05 -4.29 10.84
C ALA A 39 16.55 -4.29 9.39
N GLN A 40 17.67 -3.65 9.08
CA GLN A 40 18.30 -3.69 7.75
C GLN A 40 18.79 -5.08 7.34
N ARG A 41 19.15 -5.95 8.29
CA ARG A 41 19.54 -7.35 7.99
C ARG A 41 18.34 -8.26 7.70
N VAL A 42 17.20 -7.97 8.31
CA VAL A 42 15.98 -8.79 8.19
C VAL A 42 15.07 -8.29 7.08
N SER A 43 14.94 -6.96 6.97
CA SER A 43 14.23 -6.33 5.87
C SER A 43 15.12 -6.28 4.65
N TYR A 44 14.51 -6.36 3.47
CA TYR A 44 15.21 -6.15 2.21
C TYR A 44 14.65 -4.89 1.55
N PRO A 45 15.13 -3.69 1.95
CA PRO A 45 14.51 -2.41 1.60
C PRO A 45 14.42 -2.20 0.08
N ALA A 46 15.40 -2.70 -0.66
CA ALA A 46 15.44 -2.61 -2.12
C ALA A 46 14.27 -3.36 -2.79
N LEU A 47 13.88 -4.53 -2.28
CA LEU A 47 12.74 -5.28 -2.78
C LEU A 47 11.42 -4.71 -2.31
N ASP A 48 11.33 -4.21 -1.07
CA ASP A 48 10.11 -3.55 -0.62
C ASP A 48 9.83 -2.27 -1.44
N ALA A 49 10.88 -1.48 -1.73
CA ALA A 49 10.78 -0.33 -2.62
C ALA A 49 10.31 -0.74 -4.03
N TYR A 50 10.87 -1.83 -4.58
CA TYR A 50 10.42 -2.36 -5.87
C TYR A 50 8.97 -2.88 -5.83
N ASN A 51 8.56 -3.57 -4.76
CA ASN A 51 7.20 -4.08 -4.61
C ASN A 51 6.18 -2.94 -4.48
N ARG A 52 6.52 -1.86 -3.77
CA ARG A 52 5.71 -0.64 -3.71
C ARG A 52 5.58 -0.02 -5.09
N PHE A 53 6.69 0.10 -5.81
CA PHE A 53 6.70 0.58 -7.19
C PHE A 53 5.82 -0.30 -8.10
N GLN A 54 5.91 -1.63 -7.99
CA GLN A 54 5.05 -2.52 -8.75
C GLN A 54 3.57 -2.27 -8.46
N LYS A 55 3.16 -2.11 -7.19
CA LYS A 55 1.75 -1.82 -6.84
C LYS A 55 1.26 -0.51 -7.47
N GLU A 56 2.10 0.52 -7.47
CA GLU A 56 1.76 1.84 -8.01
C GLU A 56 1.71 1.88 -9.53
N TYR A 57 2.54 1.13 -10.25
CA TYR A 57 2.67 1.28 -11.71
C TYR A 57 2.07 0.10 -12.49
N ALA A 58 1.91 -1.08 -11.89
CA ALA A 58 1.38 -2.26 -12.58
C ALA A 58 -0.06 -2.07 -13.10
N HIS A 59 -0.88 -1.26 -12.41
CA HIS A 59 -2.25 -1.00 -12.84
C HIS A 59 -2.34 -0.19 -14.16
N ARG A 60 -1.25 0.47 -14.58
CA ARG A 60 -1.20 1.23 -15.83
C ARG A 60 -1.06 0.31 -17.05
N PHE A 61 -0.52 -0.89 -16.82
CA PHE A 61 -0.25 -1.91 -17.84
C PHE A 61 -1.28 -3.05 -17.82
N VAL A 62 -2.52 -2.75 -17.38
CA VAL A 62 -3.58 -3.76 -17.28
C VAL A 62 -3.94 -4.37 -18.65
N HIS A 63 -3.73 -3.60 -19.72
CA HIS A 63 -3.93 -4.03 -21.10
C HIS A 63 -2.89 -5.03 -21.62
N LEU A 64 -1.77 -5.22 -20.91
CA LEU A 64 -0.74 -6.20 -21.25
C LEU A 64 -0.92 -7.48 -20.45
N SER A 65 -0.44 -8.60 -21.02
CA SER A 65 -0.29 -9.87 -20.30
C SER A 65 0.61 -9.69 -19.07
N ASN A 66 0.42 -10.52 -18.04
CA ASN A 66 1.12 -10.34 -16.76
C ASN A 66 2.66 -10.39 -16.93
N LYS A 67 3.15 -11.26 -17.81
CA LYS A 67 4.58 -11.37 -18.15
C LYS A 67 5.12 -10.08 -18.79
N ASN A 68 4.37 -9.49 -19.72
CA ASN A 68 4.77 -8.25 -20.38
C ASN A 68 4.67 -7.04 -19.44
N ARG A 69 3.65 -7.03 -18.57
CA ARG A 69 3.49 -6.03 -17.50
C ARG A 69 4.69 -6.00 -16.55
N GLN A 70 5.16 -7.15 -16.10
CA GLN A 70 6.35 -7.22 -15.23
C GLN A 70 7.60 -6.70 -15.94
N ARG A 71 7.76 -7.00 -17.24
CA ARG A 71 8.89 -6.50 -18.05
C ARG A 71 8.88 -4.97 -18.17
N GLU A 72 7.73 -4.38 -18.46
CA GLU A 72 7.61 -2.91 -18.57
C GLU A 72 7.84 -2.21 -17.22
N VAL A 73 7.31 -2.78 -16.13
CA VAL A 73 7.57 -2.25 -14.78
C VAL A 73 9.05 -2.39 -14.40
N ALA A 74 9.71 -3.48 -14.77
CA ALA A 74 11.15 -3.66 -14.54
C ALA A 74 12.00 -2.65 -15.34
N LYS A 75 11.64 -2.36 -16.59
CA LYS A 75 12.28 -1.32 -17.40
C LYS A 75 12.13 0.05 -16.76
N LEU A 76 10.92 0.44 -16.37
CA LEU A 76 10.66 1.71 -15.69
C LEU A 76 11.45 1.84 -14.38
N TRP A 77 11.57 0.75 -13.62
CA TRP A 77 12.37 0.73 -12.40
C TRP A 77 13.87 0.92 -12.69
N ALA A 78 14.37 0.30 -13.75
CA ALA A 78 15.76 0.48 -14.19
C ALA A 78 16.03 1.91 -14.68
N GLU A 79 15.09 2.51 -15.39
CA GLU A 79 15.15 3.92 -15.80
C GLU A 79 15.14 4.87 -14.60
N LEU A 80 14.29 4.61 -13.60
CA LEU A 80 14.25 5.37 -12.35
C LEU A 80 15.61 5.36 -11.65
N LYS A 81 16.25 4.18 -11.58
CA LYS A 81 17.56 4.03 -10.95
C LYS A 81 18.67 4.76 -11.70
N LYS A 82 18.60 4.81 -13.04
CA LYS A 82 19.61 5.47 -13.87
C LYS A 82 19.46 6.99 -13.91
N ASN A 83 18.22 7.48 -14.00
CA ASN A 83 17.94 8.89 -14.32
C ASN A 83 17.36 9.67 -13.14
N GLY A 84 17.08 9.02 -12.00
CA GLY A 84 16.45 9.62 -10.82
C GLY A 84 14.97 10.02 -11.00
N THR A 85 14.48 10.06 -12.25
CA THR A 85 13.11 10.42 -12.62
C THR A 85 12.61 9.46 -13.72
N VAL A 86 11.30 9.21 -13.73
CA VAL A 86 10.66 8.32 -14.72
C VAL A 86 9.66 9.11 -15.53
N LYS A 87 9.71 8.96 -16.85
CA LYS A 87 8.63 9.39 -17.74
C LYS A 87 7.49 8.38 -17.64
N ILE A 88 6.56 8.66 -16.75
CA ILE A 88 5.48 7.73 -16.46
C ILE A 88 4.46 7.77 -17.62
N PRO A 89 4.18 6.65 -18.30
CA PRO A 89 3.11 6.62 -19.30
C PRO A 89 1.76 6.94 -18.63
N LYS A 90 0.98 7.82 -19.27
CA LYS A 90 -0.39 8.15 -18.85
C LYS A 90 -1.22 6.86 -18.83
N SER A 91 -1.95 6.64 -17.74
CA SER A 91 -2.81 5.46 -17.64
C SER A 91 -3.84 5.50 -18.77
N ALA A 92 -3.98 4.37 -19.48
CA ALA A 92 -5.11 4.20 -20.39
C ALA A 92 -6.40 4.36 -19.57
N LYS A 93 -7.32 5.20 -20.03
CA LYS A 93 -8.63 5.40 -19.39
C LYS A 93 -9.30 4.04 -19.25
N THR A 94 -9.37 3.52 -18.03
CA THR A 94 -10.08 2.28 -17.75
C THR A 94 -11.56 2.50 -18.05
N PRO A 95 -12.19 1.68 -18.92
CA PRO A 95 -13.63 1.75 -19.09
C PRO A 95 -14.28 1.44 -17.73
N LYS A 96 -15.16 2.34 -17.26
CA LYS A 96 -15.87 2.19 -15.97
C LYS A 96 -16.54 0.83 -15.93
N SER A 97 -16.18 0.01 -14.93
CA SER A 97 -16.70 -1.35 -14.80
C SER A 97 -18.24 -1.35 -14.73
N ALA A 98 -18.85 -2.44 -15.20
CA ALA A 98 -20.31 -2.62 -15.19
C ALA A 98 -20.93 -2.41 -13.79
N ASN A 99 -20.19 -2.72 -12.71
CA ASN A 99 -20.60 -2.46 -11.33
C ASN A 99 -20.84 -0.98 -11.02
N HIS A 100 -20.13 -0.06 -11.68
CA HIS A 100 -20.37 1.37 -11.50
C HIS A 100 -21.69 1.83 -12.16
N LYS A 101 -22.13 1.14 -13.23
CA LYS A 101 -23.42 1.41 -13.88
C LYS A 101 -24.60 0.89 -13.04
N ILE A 102 -24.45 -0.30 -12.43
CA ILE A 102 -25.49 -0.90 -11.57
C ILE A 102 -25.72 -0.04 -10.31
N LYS A 103 -24.66 0.44 -9.65
CA LYS A 103 -24.79 1.35 -8.50
C LYS A 103 -25.48 2.68 -8.83
N LYS A 104 -25.27 3.23 -10.05
CA LYS A 104 -25.98 4.43 -10.50
C LYS A 104 -27.45 4.17 -10.84
N ALA A 105 -27.77 3.00 -11.39
CA ALA A 105 -29.16 2.60 -11.63
C ALA A 105 -29.93 2.43 -10.30
N ALA A 106 -29.36 1.71 -9.33
CA ALA A 106 -29.96 1.54 -8.00
C ALA A 106 -30.19 2.88 -7.28
N GLY A 107 -29.24 3.83 -7.37
CA GLY A 107 -29.36 5.16 -6.78
C GLY A 107 -30.42 6.07 -7.42
N LYS A 108 -30.78 5.85 -8.70
CA LYS A 108 -31.90 6.57 -9.34
C LYS A 108 -33.26 6.02 -8.92
N VAL A 109 -33.38 4.70 -8.75
CA VAL A 109 -34.64 4.05 -8.35
C VAL A 109 -35.05 4.44 -6.92
N THR A 110 -34.08 4.59 -6.01
CA THR A 110 -34.37 5.02 -4.62
C THR A 110 -34.80 6.48 -4.52
N LYS A 111 -34.23 7.38 -5.34
CA LYS A 111 -34.68 8.78 -5.42
C LYS A 111 -36.09 8.91 -6.00
N ALA A 112 -36.42 8.14 -7.04
CA ALA A 112 -37.76 8.15 -7.62
C ALA A 112 -38.86 7.63 -6.66
N LYS A 113 -38.54 6.64 -5.82
CA LYS A 113 -39.47 6.13 -4.79
C LYS A 113 -39.71 7.11 -3.64
N LYS A 114 -38.72 7.95 -3.30
CA LYS A 114 -38.84 8.95 -2.22
C LYS A 114 -39.71 10.14 -2.62
N VAL A 115 -39.67 10.55 -3.88
CA VAL A 115 -40.50 11.67 -4.41
C VAL A 115 -41.99 11.31 -4.49
N LYS A 116 -42.35 10.04 -4.74
CA LYS A 116 -43.75 9.60 -4.78
C LYS A 116 -44.42 9.44 -3.40
N LYS A 117 -43.67 9.45 -2.29
CA LYS A 117 -44.21 9.26 -0.94
C LYS A 117 -44.52 10.56 -0.19
N THR A 118 -44.19 11.72 -0.77
CA THR A 118 -44.40 13.05 -0.14
C THR A 118 -45.57 13.84 -0.72
N HIS A 119 -46.33 13.26 -1.67
CA HIS A 119 -47.60 13.80 -2.14
C HIS A 119 -48.68 12.71 -2.09
N LYS A 120 -49.12 12.36 -0.89
CA LYS A 120 -50.45 11.80 -0.64
C LYS A 120 -50.87 12.11 0.79
#